data_AF-A0A8S1GLV0-F1
#
_entry.id   AF-A0A8S1GLV0-F1
#
_cell.length_a   1.000
_cell.length_b   1.000
_cell.length_c   1.000
_cell.angle_alpha   90.00
_cell.angle_beta   90.00
_cell.angle_gamma   90.00
#
_symmetry.space_group_name_H-M   'P 1'
#
loop_
_entity.id
_entity.type
_entity.pdbx_description
1 polymer ?
#
loop_
_entity_poly.entity_id
_entity_poly.type
_entity_poly.pdbx_seq_one_letter_code
_entity_poly.pdbx_strand_id
1 'polypeptide(L)'
;MSSGKRRNPLGLSLPPTVNENSESGDNTVEEPSNLVPLDEQLKKLGLTEPQKQRLNEWIQVKEAIQELTEDVLDNQGELGHGNGGVVHKVSHKNNGVVMARKLVHLEVKPSVRQQIVKELSVLHKCNSPYIVGFYGAFIDNNDISICMDS
;
A
#
# COMPACT_ATOMS: atom_id res chain seq x y z
N MET A 1 -27.48 36.26 26.75
CA MET A 1 -28.06 35.12 26.03
C MET A 1 -27.98 35.39 24.54
N SER A 2 -27.17 34.63 23.78
CA SER A 2 -27.35 34.47 22.33
C SER A 2 -26.52 33.28 21.86
N SER A 3 -27.12 32.09 21.89
CA SER A 3 -26.52 30.88 21.33
C SER A 3 -26.80 30.85 19.83
N GLY A 4 -25.76 31.05 19.01
CA GLY A 4 -25.86 30.97 17.55
C GLY A 4 -26.22 29.54 17.10
N LYS A 5 -27.45 29.35 16.63
CA LYS A 5 -27.92 28.09 16.02
C LYS A 5 -27.13 27.83 14.73
N ARG A 6 -26.24 26.84 14.74
CA ARG A 6 -25.65 26.27 13.52
C ARG A 6 -26.77 25.59 12.71
N ARG A 7 -27.05 26.10 11.52
CA ARG A 7 -28.00 25.48 10.57
C ARG A 7 -27.22 24.37 9.83
N ASN A 8 -27.77 23.16 9.76
CA ASN A 8 -27.27 22.07 8.90
C ASN A 8 -28.10 22.04 7.61
N PRO A 9 -27.78 22.88 6.61
CA PRO A 9 -28.59 23.02 5.40
C PRO A 9 -28.58 21.76 4.51
N LEU A 10 -27.65 20.84 4.71
CA LEU A 10 -27.48 19.65 3.88
C LEU A 10 -27.92 18.35 4.56
N GLY A 11 -28.39 18.41 5.81
CA GLY A 11 -28.95 17.24 6.50
C GLY A 11 -27.96 16.07 6.65
N LEU A 12 -26.66 16.33 6.56
CA LEU A 12 -25.64 15.29 6.67
C LEU A 12 -25.43 14.99 8.16
N SER A 13 -25.85 13.80 8.60
CA SER A 13 -25.47 13.23 9.88
C SER A 13 -24.36 12.20 9.67
N LEU A 14 -23.38 12.19 10.56
CA LEU A 14 -22.42 11.09 10.61
C LEU A 14 -23.17 9.82 11.07
N PRO A 15 -22.85 8.64 10.50
CA PRO A 15 -23.31 7.38 11.07
C PRO A 15 -22.77 7.23 12.51
N PRO A 16 -23.52 6.60 13.42
CA PRO A 16 -23.14 6.52 14.83
C PRO A 16 -22.08 5.42 14.98
N THR A 17 -20.80 5.75 14.77
CA THR A 17 -19.71 4.76 14.91
C THR A 17 -18.86 4.94 16.16
N VAL A 18 -19.25 5.83 17.09
CA VAL A 18 -18.60 5.92 18.40
C VAL A 18 -19.67 6.16 19.47
N ASN A 19 -20.06 5.09 20.18
CA ASN A 19 -20.66 5.20 21.50
C ASN A 19 -19.53 5.11 22.53
N GLU A 20 -19.21 6.23 23.19
CA GLU A 20 -18.50 6.20 24.47
C GLU A 20 -19.47 5.68 25.54
N ASN A 21 -19.54 4.36 25.71
CA ASN A 21 -19.82 3.72 27.00
C ASN A 21 -19.71 2.19 26.86
N SER A 22 -18.85 1.63 27.72
CA SER A 22 -18.63 0.22 27.98
C SER A 22 -19.90 -0.51 28.45
N GLU A 23 -20.21 -1.66 27.85
CA GLU A 23 -20.42 -2.98 28.50
C GLU A 23 -21.18 -3.97 27.57
N SER A 24 -20.57 -5.16 27.40
CA SER A 24 -21.20 -6.49 27.25
C SER A 24 -22.13 -6.84 26.07
N GLY A 25 -21.70 -7.77 25.20
CA GLY A 25 -22.61 -8.74 24.55
C GLY A 25 -22.46 -8.99 23.04
N ASP A 26 -21.70 -10.03 22.70
CA ASP A 26 -21.81 -11.03 21.61
C ASP A 26 -22.22 -10.69 20.15
N ASN A 27 -21.36 -11.17 19.24
CA ASN A 27 -21.55 -11.62 17.85
C ASN A 27 -22.22 -10.72 16.78
N THR A 28 -21.39 -10.14 15.91
CA THR A 28 -21.27 -10.54 14.48
C THR A 28 -20.13 -9.75 13.84
N VAL A 29 -19.07 -10.45 13.45
CA VAL A 29 -17.98 -9.87 12.66
C VAL A 29 -18.43 -9.89 11.20
N GLU A 30 -19.03 -8.80 10.73
CA GLU A 30 -19.19 -8.58 9.29
C GLU A 30 -17.92 -7.92 8.75
N GLU A 31 -16.99 -8.78 8.32
CA GLU A 31 -15.98 -8.43 7.31
C GLU A 31 -16.70 -7.86 6.08
N PRO A 32 -16.39 -6.63 5.61
CA PRO A 32 -16.82 -6.22 4.28
C PRO A 32 -15.89 -6.91 3.28
N SER A 33 -16.17 -8.18 3.01
CA SER A 33 -15.62 -8.94 1.88
C SER A 33 -16.25 -8.47 0.57
N ASN A 34 -16.08 -7.18 0.23
CA ASN A 34 -16.30 -6.71 -1.14
C ASN A 34 -14.95 -6.56 -1.82
N LEU A 35 -14.28 -7.71 -2.03
CA LEU A 35 -13.25 -7.80 -3.05
C LEU A 35 -13.97 -7.80 -4.40
N VAL A 36 -14.19 -6.62 -4.95
CA VAL A 36 -14.63 -6.47 -6.35
C VAL A 36 -13.63 -7.24 -7.21
N PRO A 37 -14.07 -8.21 -8.04
CA PRO A 37 -13.17 -8.95 -8.90
C PRO A 37 -12.34 -7.99 -9.75
N LEU A 38 -11.03 -8.28 -9.87
CA LEU A 38 -10.08 -7.44 -10.60
C LEU A 38 -10.59 -7.11 -12.03
N ASP A 39 -11.25 -8.07 -12.68
CA ASP A 39 -11.87 -7.92 -13.99
C ASP A 39 -12.91 -6.80 -14.06
N GLU A 40 -13.65 -6.58 -12.98
CA GLU A 40 -14.69 -5.55 -12.89
C GLU A 40 -14.06 -4.16 -12.64
N GLN A 41 -12.96 -4.11 -11.87
CA GLN A 41 -12.13 -2.91 -11.74
C GLN A 41 -11.45 -2.53 -13.07
N LEU A 42 -10.91 -3.53 -13.78
CA LEU A 42 -10.31 -3.38 -15.11
C LEU A 42 -11.31 -2.85 -16.15
N LYS A 43 -12.56 -3.36 -16.12
CA LYS A 43 -13.65 -2.88 -17.00
C LYS A 43 -14.02 -1.41 -16.73
N LYS A 44 -14.06 -0.98 -15.47
CA LYS A 44 -14.34 0.42 -15.11
C LYS A 44 -13.27 1.40 -15.60
N LEU A 45 -12.03 0.92 -15.78
CA LEU A 45 -10.90 1.75 -16.20
C LEU A 45 -10.77 1.91 -17.73
N GLY A 46 -11.62 1.25 -18.54
CA GLY A 46 -11.58 1.37 -20.00
C GLY A 46 -10.25 0.93 -20.63
N LEU A 47 -9.58 -0.05 -20.01
CA LEU A 47 -8.24 -0.48 -20.41
C LEU A 47 -8.24 -1.26 -21.73
N THR A 48 -7.20 -1.02 -22.54
CA THR A 48 -6.94 -1.79 -23.75
C THR A 48 -6.52 -3.23 -23.41
N GLU A 49 -6.75 -4.19 -24.31
CA GLU A 49 -6.34 -5.59 -24.10
C GLU A 49 -4.84 -5.74 -23.76
N PRO A 50 -3.90 -5.06 -24.44
CA PRO A 50 -2.48 -5.13 -24.06
C PRO A 50 -2.19 -4.63 -22.64
N GLN A 51 -2.93 -3.62 -22.16
CA GLN A 51 -2.77 -3.11 -20.79
C GLN A 51 -3.29 -4.10 -19.76
N LYS A 52 -4.42 -4.76 -20.03
CA LYS A 52 -4.94 -5.83 -19.16
C LYS A 52 -3.97 -6.99 -19.06
N GLN A 53 -3.41 -7.42 -20.20
CA GLN A 53 -2.46 -8.51 -20.24
C GLN A 53 -1.22 -8.20 -19.39
N ARG A 54 -0.59 -7.03 -19.59
CA ARG A 54 0.57 -6.60 -18.80
C ARG A 54 0.25 -6.52 -17.31
N LEU A 55 -0.92 -6.01 -16.94
CA LEU A 55 -1.32 -5.93 -15.53
C LEU A 55 -1.49 -7.32 -14.91
N ASN A 56 -2.10 -8.25 -15.64
CA ASN A 56 -2.27 -9.63 -15.17
C ASN A 56 -0.92 -10.36 -15.02
N GLU A 57 -0.01 -10.19 -15.97
CA GLU A 57 1.36 -10.72 -15.89
C GLU A 57 2.08 -10.18 -14.65
N TRP A 58 1.98 -8.86 -14.41
CA TRP A 58 2.58 -8.24 -13.22
C TRP A 58 1.97 -8.76 -11.92
N ILE A 59 0.65 -8.95 -11.85
CA ILE A 59 -0.02 -9.49 -10.64
C ILE A 59 0.47 -10.91 -10.33
N GLN A 60 0.62 -11.77 -11.35
CA GLN A 60 1.14 -13.12 -11.16
C GLN A 60 2.58 -13.11 -10.63
N VAL A 61 3.44 -12.23 -11.16
CA VAL A 61 4.81 -12.05 -10.66
C VAL A 61 4.81 -11.58 -9.21
N LYS A 62 3.94 -10.62 -8.88
CA LYS A 62 3.79 -10.10 -7.52
C LYS A 62 3.31 -11.17 -6.54
N GLU A 63 2.35 -12.02 -6.90
CA GLU A 63 1.88 -13.13 -6.05
C GLU A 63 2.99 -14.17 -5.78
N ALA A 64 3.95 -14.32 -6.69
CA ALA A 64 5.12 -15.16 -6.48
C ALA A 64 6.15 -14.56 -5.50
N ILE A 65 6.03 -13.27 -5.17
CA ILE A 65 6.88 -12.57 -4.20
C ILE A 65 6.13 -12.56 -2.85
N GLN A 66 6.57 -13.39 -1.92
CA GLN A 66 5.94 -13.49 -0.60
C GLN A 66 6.45 -12.41 0.34
N GLU A 67 7.66 -12.59 0.87
CA GLU A 67 8.25 -11.73 1.90
C GLU A 67 9.50 -11.03 1.36
N LEU A 68 9.61 -9.73 1.66
CA LEU A 68 10.75 -8.90 1.30
C LEU A 68 11.53 -8.56 2.56
N THR A 69 12.79 -8.95 2.58
CA THR A 69 13.77 -8.65 3.63
C THR A 69 15.11 -8.30 2.99
N GLU A 70 16.04 -7.73 3.76
CA GLU A 70 17.37 -7.39 3.26
C GLU A 70 18.11 -8.62 2.68
N ASP A 71 17.98 -9.77 3.35
CA ASP A 71 18.72 -10.98 3.01
C ASP A 71 18.33 -11.59 1.66
N VAL A 72 17.09 -11.40 1.22
CA VAL A 72 16.57 -11.95 -0.04
C VAL A 72 16.78 -11.01 -1.24
N LEU A 73 17.33 -9.81 -1.01
CA LEU A 73 17.60 -8.84 -2.06
C LEU A 73 19.10 -8.77 -2.37
N ASP A 74 19.41 -8.59 -3.65
CA ASP A 74 20.77 -8.36 -4.13
C ASP A 74 20.86 -6.99 -4.80
N ASN A 75 21.82 -6.15 -4.39
CA ASN A 75 21.96 -4.79 -4.88
C ASN A 75 22.77 -4.76 -6.19
N GLN A 76 22.15 -4.27 -7.25
CA GLN A 76 22.74 -4.21 -8.59
C GLN A 76 23.29 -2.81 -8.95
N GLY A 77 23.12 -1.82 -8.08
CA GLY A 77 23.63 -0.46 -8.26
C GLY A 77 22.61 0.63 -7.96
N GLU A 78 23.09 1.86 -7.84
CA GLU A 78 22.25 3.04 -7.60
C GLU A 78 21.55 3.48 -8.90
N LEU A 79 20.24 3.72 -8.82
CA LEU A 79 19.44 4.34 -9.89
C LEU A 79 19.38 5.86 -9.73
N GLY A 80 19.45 6.37 -8.50
CA GLY A 80 19.61 7.79 -8.22
C GLY A 80 19.26 8.14 -6.77
N HIS A 81 19.45 9.42 -6.42
CA HIS A 81 19.24 9.93 -5.06
C HIS A 81 18.43 11.24 -5.05
N GLY A 82 17.74 11.51 -3.95
CA GLY A 82 17.00 12.76 -3.74
C GLY A 82 16.78 13.08 -2.26
N ASN A 83 16.01 14.13 -1.97
CA ASN A 83 15.75 14.55 -0.58
C ASN A 83 15.09 13.47 0.29
N GLY A 84 14.36 12.54 -0.34
CA GLY A 84 13.66 11.45 0.35
C GLY A 84 14.44 10.14 0.41
N GLY A 85 15.76 10.17 0.20
CA GLY A 85 16.63 8.99 0.24
C GLY A 85 17.17 8.57 -1.12
N VAL A 86 17.63 7.32 -1.21
CA VAL A 86 18.31 6.77 -2.38
C VAL A 86 17.46 5.66 -3.01
N VAL A 87 17.59 5.45 -4.32
CA VAL A 87 16.95 4.37 -5.04
C VAL A 87 18.03 3.47 -5.63
N HIS A 88 17.96 2.18 -5.31
CA HIS A 88 18.83 1.16 -5.87
C HIS A 88 18.04 0.23 -6.79
N LYS A 89 18.69 -0.26 -7.84
CA LYS A 89 18.26 -1.42 -8.58
C LYS A 89 18.59 -2.65 -7.75
N VAL A 90 17.61 -3.48 -7.46
CA VAL A 90 17.82 -4.73 -6.71
C VAL A 90 17.22 -5.91 -7.46
N SER A 91 17.70 -7.11 -7.19
CA SER A 91 17.10 -8.35 -7.68
C SER A 91 16.68 -9.22 -6.51
N HIS A 92 15.47 -9.76 -6.56
CA HIS A 92 15.00 -10.73 -5.59
C HIS A 92 15.60 -12.10 -5.88
N LYS A 93 16.41 -12.62 -4.94
CA LYS A 93 17.26 -13.80 -5.15
C LYS A 93 16.46 -15.06 -5.51
N ASN A 94 15.25 -15.21 -4.99
CA ASN A 94 14.48 -16.45 -5.14
C ASN A 94 13.85 -16.62 -6.53
N ASN A 95 13.44 -15.53 -7.18
CA ASN A 95 12.73 -15.58 -8.46
C ASN A 95 13.39 -14.73 -9.58
N GLY A 96 14.47 -14.01 -9.26
CA GLY A 96 15.20 -13.17 -10.20
C GLY A 96 14.49 -11.87 -10.59
N VAL A 97 13.36 -11.53 -9.96
CA VAL A 97 12.61 -10.32 -10.29
C VAL A 97 13.43 -9.09 -9.94
N VAL A 98 13.59 -8.20 -10.92
CA VAL A 98 14.31 -6.94 -10.76
C VAL A 98 13.34 -5.88 -10.25
N MET A 99 13.77 -5.10 -9.26
CA MET A 99 12.96 -4.10 -8.58
C MET A 99 13.74 -2.79 -8.39
N ALA A 100 13.02 -1.69 -8.26
CA ALA A 100 13.54 -0.45 -7.73
C ALA A 100 13.27 -0.40 -6.21
N ARG A 101 14.33 -0.38 -5.40
CA ARG A 101 14.25 -0.25 -3.94
C ARG A 101 14.59 1.18 -3.53
N LYS A 102 13.60 1.89 -3.00
CA LYS A 102 13.82 3.17 -2.34
C LYS A 102 14.13 2.96 -0.86
N LEU A 103 15.28 3.46 -0.42
CA LEU A 103 15.72 3.47 0.97
C LEU A 103 15.50 4.86 1.56
N VAL A 104 14.70 4.94 2.63
CA VAL A 104 14.35 6.20 3.30
C VAL A 104 14.86 6.14 4.74
N HIS A 105 15.90 6.92 5.03
CA HIS A 105 16.43 7.05 6.39
C HIS A 105 15.56 7.99 7.24
N LEU A 106 15.09 7.49 8.39
CA LEU A 106 14.17 8.21 9.27
C LEU A 106 14.55 8.04 10.75
N GLU A 107 14.91 9.16 11.39
CA GLU A 107 15.17 9.25 12.83
C GLU A 107 13.86 9.46 13.62
N VAL A 108 12.97 8.47 13.59
CA VAL A 108 11.70 8.49 14.32
C VAL A 108 11.54 7.26 15.21
N LYS A 109 10.58 7.32 16.15
CA LYS A 109 10.29 6.19 17.04
C LYS A 109 9.89 4.94 16.23
N PRO A 110 10.26 3.73 16.67
CA PRO A 110 9.89 2.49 15.98
C PRO A 110 8.39 2.36 15.70
N SER A 111 7.53 2.83 16.61
CA SER A 111 6.07 2.83 16.45
C SER A 111 5.61 3.65 15.24
N VAL A 112 6.26 4.78 14.97
CA VAL A 112 5.94 5.63 13.81
C VAL A 112 6.35 4.95 12.51
N ARG A 113 7.52 4.30 12.47
CA ARG A 113 7.94 3.53 11.28
C ARG A 113 7.00 2.38 10.97
N GLN A 114 6.57 1.64 12.00
CA GLN A 114 5.59 0.57 11.84
C GLN A 114 4.25 1.11 11.31
N GLN A 115 3.81 2.27 11.79
CA GLN A 115 2.62 2.92 11.27
C GLN A 115 2.79 3.30 9.78
N ILE A 116 3.94 3.87 9.39
CA ILE A 116 4.22 4.20 7.98
C ILE A 116 4.15 2.95 7.09
N VAL A 117 4.80 1.84 7.49
CA VAL A 117 4.74 0.59 6.71
C VAL A 117 3.32 0.05 6.62
N LYS A 118 2.53 0.16 7.70
CA LYS A 118 1.12 -0.23 7.69
C LYS A 118 0.28 0.64 6.73
N GLU A 119 0.55 1.93 6.66
CA GLU A 119 -0.12 2.82 5.70
C GLU A 119 0.30 2.53 4.25
N LEU A 120 1.57 2.21 4.02
CA LEU A 120 2.07 1.80 2.71
C LEU A 120 1.43 0.49 2.22
N SER A 121 0.89 -0.36 3.09
CA SER A 121 0.23 -1.61 2.69
C SER A 121 -0.99 -1.38 1.79
N VAL A 122 -1.58 -0.18 1.80
CA VAL A 122 -2.68 0.19 0.89
C VAL A 122 -2.24 0.13 -0.57
N LEU A 123 -0.96 0.39 -0.86
CA LEU A 123 -0.39 0.34 -2.22
C LEU A 123 -0.46 -1.06 -2.84
N HIS A 124 -0.62 -2.13 -2.05
CA HIS A 124 -0.87 -3.46 -2.61
C HIS A 124 -2.15 -3.54 -3.44
N LYS A 125 -3.13 -2.67 -3.18
CA LYS A 125 -4.40 -2.60 -3.92
C LYS A 125 -4.35 -1.66 -5.13
N CYS A 126 -3.27 -0.88 -5.27
CA CYS A 126 -3.09 0.08 -6.35
C CYS A 126 -2.55 -0.61 -7.61
N ASN A 127 -3.40 -1.42 -8.25
CA ASN A 127 -3.04 -2.14 -9.48
C ASN A 127 -3.61 -1.37 -10.69
N SER A 128 -2.76 -0.63 -11.39
CA SER A 128 -3.14 0.15 -12.56
C SER A 128 -1.98 0.21 -13.55
N PRO A 129 -2.21 0.14 -14.86
CA PRO A 129 -1.14 0.23 -15.87
C PRO A 129 -0.47 1.61 -15.93
N TYR A 130 -0.98 2.60 -15.19
CA TYR A 130 -0.44 3.96 -15.11
C TYR A 130 0.27 4.25 -13.78
N ILE A 131 0.26 3.29 -12.85
CA ILE A 131 0.88 3.41 -11.53
C ILE A 131 1.99 2.37 -11.45
N VAL A 132 3.16 2.76 -10.96
CA VAL A 132 4.26 1.82 -10.75
C VAL A 132 3.83 0.73 -9.77
N GLY A 133 4.10 -0.52 -10.13
CA GLY A 133 3.73 -1.67 -9.32
C GLY A 133 4.42 -1.66 -7.96
N PHE A 134 3.65 -1.93 -6.90
CA PHE A 134 4.16 -2.05 -5.54
C PHE A 134 4.31 -3.52 -5.14
N TYR A 135 5.55 -3.92 -4.81
CA TYR A 135 5.85 -5.26 -4.29
C TYR A 135 5.71 -5.32 -2.78
N GLY A 136 6.22 -4.33 -2.06
CA GLY A 136 6.11 -4.30 -0.60
C GLY A 136 7.02 -3.26 0.04
N ALA A 137 6.89 -3.11 1.36
CA ALA A 137 7.74 -2.26 2.17
C ALA A 137 8.13 -2.97 3.47
N PHE A 138 9.36 -2.78 3.91
CA PHE A 138 9.88 -3.36 5.15
C PHE A 138 10.82 -2.39 5.85
N ILE A 139 11.12 -2.65 7.12
CA ILE A 139 12.06 -1.86 7.92
C ILE A 139 13.32 -2.69 8.10
N ASP A 140 14.47 -2.10 7.82
CA ASP A 140 15.78 -2.67 8.11
C ASP A 140 16.70 -1.58 8.64
N ASN A 141 17.47 -1.86 9.69
CA ASN A 141 18.46 -0.93 10.26
C ASN A 141 18.00 0.53 10.41
N ASN A 142 16.78 0.73 10.93
CA ASN A 142 16.10 2.03 11.07
C ASN A 142 15.61 2.71 9.79
N ASP A 143 15.89 2.14 8.63
CA ASP A 143 15.47 2.62 7.33
C ASP A 143 14.18 1.94 6.87
N ILE A 144 13.38 2.67 6.09
CA ILE A 144 12.23 2.10 5.39
C ILE A 144 12.65 1.78 3.97
N SER A 145 12.52 0.51 3.60
CA SER A 145 12.73 0.03 2.24
C SER A 145 11.40 -0.13 1.54
N ILE A 146 11.28 0.44 0.34
CA ILE A 146 10.08 0.38 -0.49
C ILE A 146 10.46 -0.23 -1.84
N CYS A 147 9.92 -1.40 -2.16
CA CYS A 147 10.23 -2.14 -3.39
C CYS A 147 9.12 -1.98 -4.42
N MET A 148 9.50 -1.54 -5.62
CA MET A 148 8.61 -1.22 -6.72
C MET A 148 9.08 -1.90 -8.01
N ASP A 149 8.19 -1.95 -8.99
CA ASP A 149 8.51 -2.38 -10.35
C ASP A 149 9.56 -1.46 -11.01
N SER A 150 10.50 -2.05 -11.77
CA SER A 150 11.66 -1.37 -12.37
C SER A 150 11.48 -1.06 -13.85
#